data_AF-A0A7D9DFB6-F1
#
_entry.id   AF-A0A7D9DFB6-F1
#
_cell.length_a   1.000
_cell.length_b   1.000
_cell.length_c   1.000
_cell.angle_alpha   90.00
_cell.angle_beta   90.00
_cell.angle_gamma   90.00
#
_symmetry.space_group_name_H-M   'P 1'
#
loop_
_entity.id
_entity.type
_entity.pdbx_description
1 polymer ?
#
loop_
_entity_poly.entity_id
_entity_poly.type
_entity_poly.pdbx_seq_one_letter_code
_entity_poly.pdbx_strand_id
1 'polypeptide(L)'
;MGGQVFDDLENVVDMLGDRYGKGLAWAKQTNQKLKDAKRYLKGDYKIHISSNSEVADHCRTYALSFPNDENYTTSCGHEHKGKCDRCSIFPETLADICPSLEEVNCPLEEKENMEYVTTQATQHFRSWKAHILRSINQDAARHDILKVLDSHSALIVLDWAMKFIPRKYRESQRDQFAKRGLPWHIAVLTKKNDDGDLQVLTFFPLV
;
A
#
# COMPACT_ATOMS: atom_id res chain seq x y z
N MET A 1 2.07 -3.76 8.13
CA MET A 1 2.85 -3.39 6.94
C MET A 1 2.62 -1.96 6.44
N GLY A 2 1.43 -1.35 6.53
CA GLY A 2 1.27 0.09 6.23
C GLY A 2 1.51 1.03 7.42
N GLY A 3 0.97 0.71 8.60
CA GLY A 3 1.05 1.59 9.79
C GLY A 3 2.45 1.76 10.39
N GLN A 4 3.25 0.69 10.34
CA GLN A 4 4.58 0.61 10.96
C GLN A 4 5.56 1.64 10.38
N VAL A 5 5.44 1.96 9.09
CA VAL A 5 6.24 3.00 8.40
C VAL A 5 6.26 4.33 9.15
N PHE A 6 5.08 4.76 9.59
CA PHE A 6 4.92 6.05 10.25
C PHE A 6 5.37 5.97 11.70
N ASP A 7 5.13 4.84 12.36
CA ASP A 7 5.58 4.62 13.74
C ASP A 7 7.13 4.60 13.80
N ASP A 8 7.77 3.98 12.81
CA ASP A 8 9.23 3.93 12.66
C ASP A 8 9.84 5.33 12.43
N LEU A 9 9.24 6.15 11.55
CA LEU A 9 9.69 7.52 11.31
C LEU A 9 9.40 8.46 12.49
N GLU A 10 8.27 8.29 13.18
CA GLU A 10 7.93 9.03 14.39
C GLU A 10 9.01 8.79 15.47
N ASN A 11 9.48 7.55 15.64
CA ASN A 11 10.58 7.23 16.56
C ASN A 11 11.90 7.93 16.17
N VAL A 12 12.25 7.97 14.88
CA VAL A 12 13.45 8.67 14.40
C VAL A 12 13.35 10.17 14.67
N VAL A 13 12.19 10.77 14.40
CA VAL A 13 11.91 12.19 14.65
C VAL A 13 12.00 12.51 16.14
N ASP A 14 11.45 11.65 17.01
CA ASP A 14 11.51 11.83 18.45
C ASP A 14 12.96 11.73 18.96
N MET A 15 13.78 10.79 18.46
CA MET A 15 15.20 10.74 18.81
C MET A 15 15.95 12.01 18.40
N LEU A 16 15.73 12.50 17.18
CA LEU A 16 16.34 13.74 16.71
C LEU A 16 15.90 14.97 17.52
N GLY A 17 14.62 15.02 17.90
CA GLY A 17 14.04 16.09 18.70
C GLY A 17 14.54 16.11 20.14
N ASP A 18 14.47 14.96 20.80
CA ASP A 18 14.69 14.82 22.25
C ASP A 18 16.17 14.73 22.60
N ARG A 19 16.97 14.02 21.79
CA ARG A 19 18.35 13.66 22.13
C ARG A 19 19.41 14.44 21.37
N TYR A 20 19.10 14.88 20.15
CA TYR A 20 20.09 15.44 19.23
C TYR A 20 19.81 16.87 18.77
N GLY A 21 19.03 17.61 19.56
CA GLY A 21 19.04 19.07 19.49
C GLY A 21 18.18 19.71 18.39
N LYS A 22 17.37 18.95 17.65
CA LYS A 22 16.36 19.55 16.74
C LYS A 22 15.19 20.17 17.51
N GLY A 23 14.94 19.69 18.73
CA GLY A 23 14.00 20.27 19.69
C GLY A 23 12.55 19.78 19.55
N LEU A 24 11.82 19.84 20.66
CA LEU A 24 10.46 19.31 20.79
C LEU A 24 9.45 19.95 19.83
N ALA A 25 9.63 21.24 19.51
CA ALA A 25 8.73 21.94 18.59
C ALA A 25 8.84 21.41 17.16
N TRP A 26 10.07 21.17 16.70
CA TRP A 26 10.33 20.55 15.40
C TRP A 26 9.77 19.13 15.36
N ALA A 27 10.09 18.31 16.37
CA ALA A 27 9.60 16.93 16.43
C ALA A 27 8.07 16.85 16.39
N LYS A 28 7.39 17.70 17.17
CA LYS A 28 5.93 17.79 17.17
C LYS A 28 5.37 18.17 15.79
N GLN A 29 5.99 19.14 15.11
CA GLN A 29 5.55 19.57 13.78
C GLN A 29 5.75 18.47 12.74
N THR A 30 6.92 17.84 12.72
CA THR A 30 7.27 16.76 11.79
C THR A 30 6.38 15.53 12.02
N ASN A 31 6.15 15.13 13.26
CA ASN A 31 5.21 14.06 13.59
C ASN A 31 3.77 14.36 13.18
N GLN A 32 3.35 15.63 13.24
CA GLN A 32 2.03 16.01 12.75
C GLN A 32 1.93 15.81 11.22
N LYS A 33 2.95 16.20 10.46
CA LYS A 33 3.01 15.94 9.00
C LYS A 33 2.97 14.43 8.69
N LEU A 34 3.70 13.61 9.44
CA LEU A 34 3.66 12.14 9.32
C LEU A 34 2.23 11.60 9.55
N LYS A 35 1.54 12.07 10.59
CA LYS A 35 0.15 11.68 10.87
C LYS A 35 -0.82 12.10 9.77
N ASP A 36 -0.65 13.30 9.22
CA ASP A 36 -1.48 13.78 8.11
C ASP A 36 -1.25 12.98 6.83
N ALA A 37 0.00 12.66 6.49
CA ALA A 37 0.34 11.76 5.38
C ALA A 37 -0.24 10.34 5.59
N LYS A 38 -0.17 9.79 6.81
CA LYS A 38 -0.76 8.50 7.17
C LYS A 38 -2.27 8.49 6.98
N ARG A 39 -2.96 9.55 7.44
CA ARG A 39 -4.41 9.71 7.28
C ARG A 39 -4.79 9.81 5.81
N TYR A 40 -4.06 10.62 5.04
CA TYR A 40 -4.28 10.75 3.60
C TYR A 40 -4.16 9.41 2.88
N LEU A 41 -3.09 8.66 3.14
CA LEU A 41 -2.83 7.39 2.48
C LEU A 41 -3.86 6.31 2.84
N LYS A 42 -4.36 6.29 4.09
CA LYS A 42 -5.42 5.35 4.53
C LYS A 42 -6.80 5.69 3.98
N GLY A 43 -7.10 6.98 3.84
CA GLY A 43 -8.44 7.48 3.54
C GLY A 43 -8.56 7.96 2.11
N ASP A 44 -8.08 9.18 1.86
CA ASP A 44 -8.47 9.97 0.69
C ASP A 44 -7.67 9.63 -0.57
N TYR A 45 -6.47 9.05 -0.45
CA TYR A 45 -5.64 8.72 -1.61
C TYR A 45 -6.40 7.87 -2.64
N LYS A 46 -7.18 6.89 -2.19
CA LYS A 46 -7.99 6.04 -3.07
C LYS A 46 -9.09 6.80 -3.83
N ILE A 47 -9.58 7.90 -3.28
CA ILE A 47 -10.64 8.72 -3.87
C ILE A 47 -10.06 9.61 -4.98
N HIS A 48 -8.79 10.00 -4.85
CA HIS A 48 -8.11 10.83 -5.84
C HIS A 48 -7.68 10.04 -7.08
N ILE A 49 -7.57 8.72 -6.99
CA ILE A 49 -7.10 7.87 -8.08
C ILE A 49 -8.15 7.76 -9.19
N SER A 50 -7.74 8.04 -10.43
CA SER A 50 -8.56 7.90 -11.63
C SER A 50 -7.72 7.51 -12.84
N SER A 51 -8.34 7.18 -13.98
CA SER A 51 -7.61 6.90 -15.22
C SER A 51 -7.15 8.15 -15.97
N ASN A 52 -7.69 9.33 -15.62
CA ASN A 52 -7.54 10.58 -16.37
C ASN A 52 -7.08 11.75 -15.48
N SER A 53 -6.33 11.48 -14.41
CA SER A 53 -5.87 12.53 -13.51
C SER A 53 -4.65 13.24 -14.08
N GLU A 54 -4.63 14.57 -13.99
CA GLU A 54 -3.46 15.37 -14.35
C GLU A 54 -2.34 15.28 -13.30
N VAL A 55 -2.57 14.61 -12.17
CA VAL A 55 -1.55 14.32 -11.16
C VAL A 55 -0.99 12.92 -11.42
N ALA A 56 0.33 12.82 -11.65
CA ALA A 56 1.02 11.56 -11.94
C ALA A 56 0.70 10.44 -10.92
N ASP A 57 0.72 10.77 -9.63
CA ASP A 57 0.41 9.82 -8.54
C ASP A 57 -1.05 9.33 -8.51
N HIS A 58 -1.97 10.05 -9.15
CA HIS A 58 -3.39 9.74 -9.15
C HIS A 58 -3.83 9.07 -10.44
N CYS A 59 -3.11 9.28 -11.54
CA CYS A 59 -3.40 8.65 -12.82
C CYS A 59 -2.96 7.19 -12.77
N ARG A 60 -3.91 6.27 -12.55
CA ARG A 60 -3.58 4.83 -12.48
C ARG A 60 -3.00 4.29 -13.78
N THR A 61 -3.43 4.81 -14.92
CA THR A 61 -2.92 4.40 -16.23
C THR A 61 -1.43 4.73 -16.34
N TYR A 62 -1.05 5.94 -15.96
CA TYR A 62 0.34 6.37 -15.97
C TYR A 62 1.17 5.70 -14.87
N ALA A 63 0.70 5.75 -13.62
CA ALA A 63 1.45 5.27 -12.46
C ALA A 63 1.62 3.74 -12.41
N LEU A 64 0.80 2.97 -13.13
CA LEU A 64 0.98 1.52 -13.27
C LEU A 64 1.68 1.12 -14.58
N SER A 65 1.93 2.06 -15.49
CA SER A 65 2.66 1.78 -16.73
C SER A 65 4.14 1.54 -16.42
N PHE A 66 4.69 0.46 -16.97
CA PHE A 66 6.09 0.11 -16.81
C PHE A 66 6.84 0.27 -18.14
N PRO A 67 7.60 1.36 -18.34
CA PRO A 67 8.16 1.74 -19.64
C PRO A 67 9.19 0.76 -20.21
N ASN A 68 9.72 -0.15 -19.38
CA ASN A 68 10.74 -1.11 -19.79
C ASN A 68 10.15 -2.47 -20.22
N ASP A 69 8.82 -2.61 -20.26
CA ASP A 69 8.13 -3.79 -20.79
C ASP A 69 6.90 -3.36 -21.59
N GLU A 70 6.92 -3.63 -22.90
CA GLU A 70 5.83 -3.28 -23.81
C GLU A 70 4.49 -3.93 -23.38
N ASN A 71 4.53 -5.10 -22.75
CA ASN A 71 3.32 -5.79 -22.29
C ASN A 71 2.67 -5.12 -21.06
N TYR A 72 3.44 -4.30 -20.34
CA TYR A 72 2.98 -3.56 -19.16
C TYR A 72 3.04 -2.04 -19.36
N THR A 73 3.19 -1.60 -20.61
CA THR A 73 3.16 -0.18 -20.95
C THR A 73 1.75 0.22 -21.35
N THR A 74 1.23 1.29 -20.75
CA THR A 74 -0.04 1.89 -21.17
C THR A 74 0.10 3.40 -21.19
N SER A 75 -0.20 4.03 -22.32
CA SER A 75 -0.19 5.48 -22.44
C SER A 75 -1.56 6.08 -22.16
N CYS A 76 -1.58 7.33 -21.71
CA CYS A 76 -2.80 8.12 -21.57
C CYS A 76 -2.68 9.42 -22.37
N GLY A 77 -3.81 9.92 -22.87
CA GLY A 77 -3.87 11.08 -23.78
C GLY A 77 -3.86 12.45 -23.10
N HIS A 78 -3.28 12.57 -21.90
CA HIS A 78 -3.23 13.81 -21.11
C HIS A 78 -1.87 14.02 -20.47
N GLU A 79 -1.57 15.26 -20.06
CA GLU A 79 -0.32 15.62 -19.41
C GLU A 79 -0.42 15.49 -17.88
N HIS A 80 0.70 15.17 -17.22
CA HIS A 80 0.78 15.04 -15.76
C HIS A 80 1.46 16.25 -15.10
N LYS A 81 0.95 17.46 -15.37
CA LYS A 81 1.50 18.72 -14.82
C LYS A 81 0.88 19.10 -13.46
N GLY A 82 -0.21 18.43 -13.06
CA GLY A 82 -0.89 18.66 -11.81
C GLY A 82 -0.04 18.25 -10.60
N LYS A 83 -0.22 18.97 -9.49
CA LYS A 83 0.38 18.67 -8.19
C LYS A 83 -0.71 18.40 -7.18
N CYS A 84 -0.44 17.50 -6.24
CA CYS A 84 -1.32 17.22 -5.12
C CYS A 84 -0.57 17.50 -3.82
N ASP A 85 -0.95 18.58 -3.13
CA ASP A 85 -0.31 19.00 -1.88
C ASP A 85 -0.26 17.86 -0.86
N ARG A 86 -1.32 17.04 -0.79
CA ARG A 86 -1.40 15.89 0.11
C ARG A 86 -0.45 14.76 -0.26
N CYS A 87 -0.14 14.57 -1.55
CA CYS A 87 0.87 13.61 -2.00
C CYS A 87 2.29 14.10 -1.65
N SER A 88 2.50 15.42 -1.60
CA SER A 88 3.79 16.04 -1.30
C SER A 88 4.15 16.01 0.19
N ILE A 89 3.17 15.91 1.10
CA ILE A 89 3.41 15.91 2.56
C ILE A 89 4.51 14.93 2.96
N PHE A 90 4.45 13.66 2.50
CA PHE A 90 5.43 12.66 2.91
C PHE A 90 6.84 12.92 2.33
N PRO A 91 7.02 13.14 1.01
CA PRO A 91 8.31 13.57 0.45
C PRO A 91 8.89 14.82 1.11
N GLU A 92 8.08 15.84 1.38
CA GLU A 92 8.52 17.08 2.05
C GLU A 92 8.94 16.82 3.50
N THR A 93 8.20 15.94 4.21
CA THR A 93 8.59 15.54 5.58
C THR A 93 9.91 14.79 5.59
N LEU A 94 10.17 13.92 4.60
CA LEU A 94 11.48 13.28 4.45
C LEU A 94 12.58 14.30 4.13
N ALA A 95 12.27 15.35 3.35
CA ALA A 95 13.21 16.44 3.08
C ALA A 95 13.53 17.27 4.35
N ASP A 96 12.70 17.23 5.39
CA ASP A 96 13.02 17.80 6.70
C ASP A 96 13.85 16.84 7.58
N ILE A 97 13.59 15.54 7.48
CA ILE A 97 14.23 14.49 8.30
C ILE A 97 15.65 14.17 7.80
N CYS A 98 15.84 13.95 6.50
CA CYS A 98 17.12 13.48 5.96
C CYS A 98 18.29 14.43 6.23
N PRO A 99 18.18 15.76 5.98
CA PRO A 99 19.27 16.69 6.34
C PRO A 99 19.53 16.70 7.84
N SER A 100 18.47 16.57 8.64
CA SER A 100 18.58 16.50 10.10
C SER A 100 19.34 15.27 10.58
N LEU A 101 19.23 14.15 9.87
CA LEU A 101 20.03 12.94 10.11
C LEU A 101 21.47 13.09 9.64
N GLU A 102 21.72 13.77 8.51
CA GLU A 102 23.07 13.98 7.99
C GLU A 102 23.92 14.84 8.95
N GLU A 103 23.33 15.91 9.49
CA GLU A 103 23.97 16.87 10.39
C GLU A 103 24.09 16.39 11.85
N VAL A 104 23.43 15.29 12.21
CA VAL A 104 23.33 14.85 13.60
C VAL A 104 24.70 14.42 14.13
N ASN A 105 25.05 14.93 15.32
CA ASN A 105 26.24 14.46 16.05
C ASN A 105 25.81 13.44 17.11
N CYS A 106 25.78 12.17 16.72
CA CYS A 106 25.44 11.04 17.59
C CYS A 106 26.42 9.88 17.37
N PRO A 107 26.40 8.84 18.23
CA PRO A 107 27.17 7.62 17.99
C PRO A 107 26.87 7.04 16.60
N LEU A 108 27.89 6.52 15.93
CA LEU A 108 27.80 6.00 14.55
C LEU A 108 26.70 4.94 14.42
N GLU A 109 26.63 4.00 15.36
CA GLU A 109 25.64 2.93 15.38
C GLU A 109 24.20 3.46 15.42
N GLU A 110 23.94 4.51 16.22
CA GLU A 110 22.61 5.14 16.30
C GLU A 110 22.27 5.87 14.99
N LYS A 111 23.26 6.52 14.37
CA LYS A 111 23.09 7.18 13.06
C LYS A 111 22.74 6.17 11.97
N GLU A 112 23.56 5.13 11.83
CA GLU A 112 23.36 4.07 10.83
C GLU A 112 22.00 3.38 11.01
N ASN A 113 21.58 3.14 12.25
CA ASN A 113 20.27 2.59 12.54
C ASN A 113 19.13 3.53 12.11
N MET A 114 19.20 4.83 12.43
CA MET A 114 18.19 5.80 12.01
C MET A 114 18.12 5.93 10.47
N GLU A 115 19.27 5.93 9.79
CA GLU A 115 19.35 5.96 8.32
C GLU A 115 18.74 4.70 7.70
N TYR A 116 19.06 3.53 8.25
CA TYR A 116 18.48 2.25 7.83
C TYR A 116 16.96 2.26 7.99
N VAL A 117 16.46 2.63 9.17
CA VAL A 117 15.02 2.71 9.46
C VAL A 117 14.33 3.68 8.51
N THR A 118 14.89 4.87 8.29
CA THR A 118 14.33 5.89 7.38
C THR A 118 14.27 5.38 5.94
N THR A 119 15.30 4.66 5.50
CA THR A 119 15.36 4.04 4.16
C THR A 119 14.29 2.94 4.01
N GLN A 120 14.19 2.03 4.99
CA GLN A 120 13.18 0.96 4.98
C GLN A 120 11.76 1.54 5.02
N ALA A 121 11.50 2.52 5.89
CA ALA A 121 10.22 3.21 5.98
C ALA A 121 9.84 3.85 4.64
N THR A 122 10.78 4.50 3.95
CA THR A 122 10.54 5.10 2.62
C THR A 122 10.16 4.04 1.58
N GLN A 123 10.86 2.90 1.55
CA GLN A 123 10.53 1.79 0.65
C GLN A 123 9.16 1.19 0.96
N HIS A 124 8.83 1.02 2.23
CA HIS A 124 7.54 0.51 2.67
C HIS A 124 6.40 1.47 2.35
N PHE A 125 6.60 2.79 2.50
CA PHE A 125 5.63 3.81 2.08
C PHE A 125 5.30 3.67 0.59
N ARG A 126 6.34 3.63 -0.27
CA ARG A 126 6.18 3.46 -1.73
C ARG A 126 5.44 2.17 -2.05
N SER A 127 5.80 1.07 -1.41
CA SER A 127 5.15 -0.23 -1.58
C SER A 127 3.68 -0.20 -1.17
N TRP A 128 3.34 0.48 -0.08
CA TRP A 128 1.95 0.62 0.38
C TRP A 128 1.13 1.49 -0.57
N LYS A 129 1.67 2.64 -1.00
CA LYS A 129 1.03 3.52 -1.99
C LYS A 129 0.76 2.78 -3.31
N ALA A 130 1.75 2.04 -3.82
CA ALA A 130 1.61 1.20 -5.01
C ALA A 130 0.59 0.06 -4.81
N HIS A 131 0.52 -0.53 -3.61
CA HIS A 131 -0.50 -1.53 -3.29
C HIS A 131 -1.92 -0.96 -3.36
N ILE A 132 -2.16 0.23 -2.80
CA ILE A 132 -3.47 0.90 -2.88
C ILE A 132 -3.85 1.16 -4.35
N LEU A 133 -2.91 1.68 -5.13
CA LEU A 133 -3.12 1.94 -6.56
C LEU A 133 -3.49 0.67 -7.34
N ARG A 134 -2.73 -0.42 -7.12
CA ARG A 134 -3.02 -1.73 -7.74
C ARG A 134 -4.36 -2.29 -7.30
N SER A 135 -4.72 -2.14 -6.03
CA SER A 135 -6.00 -2.63 -5.51
C SER A 135 -7.18 -1.95 -6.21
N ILE A 136 -7.10 -0.63 -6.47
CA ILE A 136 -8.15 0.10 -7.20
C ILE A 136 -8.20 -0.33 -8.66
N ASN A 137 -7.06 -0.54 -9.30
CA ASN A 137 -7.01 -1.03 -10.67
C ASN A 137 -7.60 -2.45 -10.81
N GLN A 138 -7.27 -3.34 -9.87
CA GLN A 138 -7.82 -4.69 -9.81
C GLN A 138 -9.33 -4.67 -9.58
N ASP A 139 -9.81 -3.79 -8.69
CA ASP A 139 -11.25 -3.64 -8.43
C ASP A 139 -12.00 -3.10 -9.66
N ALA A 140 -11.43 -2.12 -10.38
CA ALA A 140 -11.98 -1.64 -11.64
C ALA A 140 -12.06 -2.76 -12.70
N ALA A 141 -10.98 -3.52 -12.89
CA ALA A 141 -10.96 -4.65 -13.83
C ALA A 141 -12.00 -5.72 -13.45
N ARG A 142 -12.13 -6.02 -12.15
CA ARG A 142 -13.17 -6.94 -11.65
C ARG A 142 -14.57 -6.42 -12.00
N HIS A 143 -14.86 -5.15 -11.77
CA HIS A 143 -16.16 -4.56 -12.09
C HIS A 143 -16.45 -4.64 -13.59
N ASP A 144 -15.47 -4.39 -14.45
CA ASP A 144 -15.65 -4.45 -15.90
C ASP A 144 -15.95 -5.87 -16.38
N ILE A 145 -15.29 -6.88 -15.81
CA ILE A 145 -15.63 -8.29 -16.07
C ILE A 145 -17.06 -8.62 -15.62
N LEU A 146 -17.46 -8.18 -14.43
CA LEU A 146 -18.81 -8.45 -13.92
C LEU A 146 -19.92 -7.81 -14.76
N LYS A 147 -19.65 -6.67 -15.43
CA LYS A 147 -20.61 -6.02 -16.33
C LYS A 147 -20.86 -6.81 -17.60
N VAL A 148 -19.83 -7.44 -18.16
CA VAL A 148 -19.91 -8.20 -19.43
C VAL A 148 -20.24 -9.67 -19.22
N LEU A 149 -20.33 -10.13 -17.97
CA LEU A 149 -20.66 -11.50 -17.61
C LEU A 149 -22.08 -11.87 -18.09
N ASP A 150 -22.19 -13.03 -18.74
CA ASP A 150 -23.44 -13.60 -19.25
C ASP A 150 -23.71 -15.00 -18.65
N SER A 151 -24.79 -15.66 -19.07
CA SER A 151 -25.16 -16.99 -18.55
C SER A 151 -24.25 -18.13 -19.03
N HIS A 152 -23.36 -17.86 -19.99
CA HIS A 152 -22.43 -18.84 -20.56
C HIS A 152 -20.98 -18.62 -20.09
N SER A 153 -20.73 -17.59 -19.28
CA SER A 153 -19.41 -17.22 -18.78
C SER A 153 -19.39 -17.14 -17.26
N ALA A 154 -18.19 -17.30 -16.69
CA ALA A 154 -17.97 -17.19 -15.26
C ALA A 154 -16.62 -16.54 -14.95
N LEU A 155 -16.58 -15.73 -13.90
CA LEU A 155 -15.37 -15.18 -13.33
C LEU A 155 -14.88 -16.12 -12.22
N ILE A 156 -13.67 -16.65 -12.37
CA ILE A 156 -13.00 -17.46 -11.36
C ILE A 156 -11.92 -16.62 -10.69
N VAL A 157 -12.00 -16.46 -9.37
CA VAL A 157 -10.94 -15.88 -8.56
C VAL A 157 -10.32 -16.99 -7.71
N LEU A 158 -9.03 -17.19 -7.91
CA LEU A 158 -8.24 -18.15 -7.13
C LEU A 158 -7.40 -17.39 -6.12
N ASP A 159 -7.42 -17.85 -4.87
CA ASP A 159 -6.53 -17.34 -3.83
C ASP A 159 -6.03 -18.49 -2.95
N TRP A 160 -4.93 -18.24 -2.26
CA TRP A 160 -4.45 -19.13 -1.21
C TRP A 160 -5.16 -18.80 0.09
N ALA A 161 -5.81 -19.80 0.70
CA ALA A 161 -6.35 -19.65 2.04
C ALA A 161 -5.24 -19.53 3.08
N MET A 162 -5.58 -18.96 4.23
CA MET A 162 -4.76 -19.09 5.43
C MET A 162 -4.52 -20.59 5.71
N LYS A 163 -3.24 -20.98 5.84
CA LYS A 163 -2.85 -22.38 6.03
C LYS A 163 -3.69 -23.06 7.10
N PHE A 164 -4.21 -24.25 6.78
CA PHE A 164 -4.94 -25.04 7.74
C PHE A 164 -3.97 -25.60 8.79
N ILE A 165 -4.24 -25.31 10.07
CA ILE A 165 -3.47 -25.80 11.20
C ILE A 165 -4.39 -26.72 12.02
N PRO A 166 -4.11 -28.03 12.13
CA PRO A 166 -5.00 -29.00 12.79
C PRO A 166 -5.09 -28.87 14.33
N ARG A 167 -4.85 -27.69 14.92
CA ARG A 167 -4.97 -27.46 16.37
C ARG A 167 -6.25 -26.70 16.71
N LYS A 168 -6.96 -27.16 17.76
CA LYS A 168 -8.27 -26.64 18.21
C LYS A 168 -8.22 -25.31 19.00
N TYR A 169 -7.08 -24.63 19.08
CA TYR A 169 -6.95 -23.43 19.90
C TYR A 169 -6.95 -22.16 19.03
N ARG A 170 -7.76 -21.15 19.40
CA ARG A 170 -7.76 -19.84 18.75
C ARG A 170 -6.46 -19.13 19.11
N GLU A 171 -5.68 -18.74 18.11
CA GLU A 171 -4.43 -18.01 18.27
C GLU A 171 -4.56 -16.61 17.66
N SER A 172 -3.72 -15.68 18.08
CA SER A 172 -3.66 -14.37 17.42
C SER A 172 -3.08 -14.49 16.00
N GLN A 173 -3.41 -13.56 15.10
CA GLN A 173 -2.86 -13.55 13.74
C GLN A 173 -1.32 -13.46 13.74
N ARG A 174 -0.73 -12.77 14.73
CA ARG A 174 0.72 -12.69 14.91
C ARG A 174 1.32 -14.05 15.29
N ASP A 175 0.70 -14.77 16.21
CA ASP A 175 1.17 -16.09 16.65
C ASP A 175 0.94 -17.17 15.60
N GLN A 176 -0.05 -16.99 14.71
CA GLN A 176 -0.30 -17.88 13.58
C GLN A 176 0.70 -17.67 12.44
N PHE A 177 1.18 -16.44 12.28
CA PHE A 177 2.07 -16.06 11.18
C PHE A 177 3.34 -16.93 11.16
N ALA A 178 3.75 -17.37 9.96
CA ALA A 178 4.89 -18.26 9.72
C ALA A 178 4.79 -19.70 10.28
N LYS A 179 3.67 -20.12 10.89
CA LYS A 179 3.49 -21.53 11.25
C LYS A 179 3.43 -22.44 10.01
N ARG A 180 3.96 -23.66 10.18
CA ARG A 180 3.75 -24.73 9.21
C ARG A 180 2.31 -25.22 9.32
N GLY A 181 1.62 -25.26 8.20
CA GLY A 181 0.25 -25.75 8.06
C GLY A 181 0.04 -26.22 6.63
N LEU A 182 -1.08 -26.89 6.39
CA LEU A 182 -1.42 -27.38 5.06
C LEU A 182 -1.86 -26.19 4.19
N PRO A 183 -1.16 -25.92 3.08
CA PRO A 183 -1.63 -24.94 2.13
C PRO A 183 -2.85 -25.51 1.40
N TRP A 184 -3.79 -24.64 1.06
CA TRP A 184 -5.02 -25.01 0.37
C TRP A 184 -5.54 -23.82 -0.39
N HIS A 185 -6.22 -24.09 -1.48
CA HIS A 185 -6.75 -23.07 -2.37
C HIS A 185 -8.22 -22.84 -2.13
N ILE A 186 -8.66 -21.62 -2.40
CA ILE A 186 -10.06 -21.28 -2.52
C ILE A 186 -10.28 -20.83 -3.96
N ALA A 187 -11.31 -21.40 -4.59
CA ALA A 187 -11.80 -20.95 -5.87
C ALA A 187 -13.18 -20.33 -5.68
N VAL A 188 -13.30 -19.03 -5.95
CA VAL A 188 -14.58 -18.32 -5.93
C VAL A 188 -15.03 -18.13 -7.37
N LEU A 189 -16.11 -18.81 -7.73
CA LEU A 189 -16.78 -18.68 -9.03
C LEU A 189 -17.91 -17.67 -8.90
N THR A 190 -17.92 -16.66 -9.75
CA THR A 190 -19.06 -15.76 -9.93
C THR A 190 -19.65 -15.97 -11.32
N LYS A 191 -20.94 -16.28 -11.41
CA LYS A 191 -21.68 -16.45 -12.67
C LYS A 191 -22.95 -15.61 -12.66
N LYS A 192 -23.51 -15.35 -13.84
CA LYS A 192 -24.81 -14.68 -13.98
C LYS A 192 -25.87 -15.68 -14.42
N ASN A 193 -27.06 -15.58 -13.86
CA ASN A 193 -28.17 -16.47 -14.21
C ASN A 193 -28.90 -15.92 -15.44
N ASP A 194 -29.80 -16.71 -16.03
CA ASP A 194 -30.63 -16.24 -17.15
C ASP A 194 -31.53 -15.04 -16.74
N ASP A 195 -31.90 -14.96 -15.45
CA ASP A 195 -32.65 -13.82 -14.88
C ASP A 195 -31.78 -12.56 -14.64
N GLY A 196 -30.47 -12.66 -14.89
CA GLY A 196 -29.51 -11.56 -14.71
C GLY A 196 -28.93 -11.42 -13.30
N ASP A 197 -29.36 -12.25 -12.35
CA ASP A 197 -28.84 -12.27 -10.98
C ASP A 197 -27.44 -12.88 -10.91
N LEU A 198 -26.58 -12.33 -10.05
CA LEU A 198 -25.25 -12.88 -9.78
C LEU A 198 -25.33 -14.01 -8.75
N GLN A 199 -24.80 -15.18 -9.11
CA GLN A 199 -24.56 -16.29 -8.20
C GLN A 199 -23.07 -16.43 -7.90
N VAL A 200 -22.74 -16.56 -6.62
CA VAL A 200 -21.37 -16.82 -6.15
C VAL A 200 -21.31 -18.22 -5.55
N LEU A 201 -20.37 -19.02 -6.04
CA LEU A 201 -20.08 -20.37 -5.55
C LEU A 201 -18.63 -20.42 -5.05
N THR A 202 -18.42 -20.97 -3.86
CA THR A 202 -17.08 -21.10 -3.26
C THR A 202 -16.71 -22.56 -3.18
N PHE A 203 -15.55 -22.90 -3.74
CA PHE A 203 -15.01 -24.25 -3.75
C PHE A 203 -13.69 -24.28 -2.98
N PHE A 204 -13.48 -25.38 -2.26
CA PHE A 204 -12.24 -25.70 -1.57
C PHE A 204 -11.64 -26.94 -2.24
N PRO A 205 -10.97 -26.79 -3.40
CA PRO A 205 -10.32 -27.91 -4.04
C PRO A 205 -9.27 -28.49 -3.08
N LEU A 206 -9.41 -29.79 -2.78
CA LEU A 206 -8.38 -30.53 -2.06
C LEU A 206 -7.14 -30.58 -2.97
N VAL A 207 -6.01 -30.09 -2.45
CA VAL A 207 -4.69 -30.19 -3.09
C VAL A 207 -4.07 -31.52 -2.73
#